data_AF-A0AAU1RJK6-F1
#
_entry.id   AF-A0AAU1RJK6-F1
#
_cell.length_a   1.000
_cell.length_b   1.000
_cell.length_c   1.000
_cell.angle_alpha   90.00
_cell.angle_beta   90.00
_cell.angle_gamma   90.00
#
_symmetry.space_group_name_H-M   'P 1'
#
loop_
_entity.id
_entity.type
_entity.pdbx_description
1 polymer ?
#
loop_
_entity_poly.entity_id
_entity_poly.type
_entity_poly.pdbx_seq_one_letter_code
_entity_poly.pdbx_strand_id
1 'polypeptide(L)' 'MDQPTPHPAKPGSEAQPVVCARCGARSPDGAPITWTCSMENGSRHYFCHDCARANIRAIEGRLDSSWW' A
#
# COMPACT_ATOMS: atom_id res chain seq x y z
N MET A 1 11.60 20.57 26.56
CA MET A 1 11.64 20.24 25.12
C MET A 1 10.47 19.30 24.88
N ASP A 2 9.29 19.85 24.60
CA ASP A 2 8.10 19.08 24.24
C ASP A 2 8.12 18.89 22.72
N GLN A 3 8.44 17.69 22.26
CA GLN A 3 8.46 17.39 20.83
C GLN A 3 7.03 17.03 20.42
N PRO A 4 6.37 17.81 19.54
CA PRO A 4 5.03 17.47 19.09
C PRO A 4 5.10 16.16 18.31
N THR A 5 4.45 15.13 18.85
CA THR A 5 4.29 13.84 18.19
C THR A 5 3.50 14.06 16.90
N PRO A 6 4.02 13.70 15.71
CA PRO A 6 3.25 13.82 14.49
C PRO A 6 2.03 12.90 14.62
N HIS A 7 0.85 13.51 14.74
CA HIS A 7 -0.41 12.78 14.67
C HIS A 7 -0.51 12.13 13.29
N PRO A 8 -0.85 10.84 13.19
CA PRO A 8 -1.10 10.24 11.89
C PRO A 8 -2.24 11.02 11.23
N ALA A 9 -1.96 11.61 10.07
CA ALA A 9 -2.95 12.32 9.29
C ALA A 9 -4.16 11.39 9.10
N LYS A 10 -5.31 11.77 9.66
CA LYS A 10 -6.58 11.10 9.39
C LYS A 10 -6.74 11.03 7.86
N PRO A 11 -7.01 9.86 7.25
CA PRO A 11 -7.40 9.79 5.85
C PRO A 11 -8.81 10.39 5.75
N GLY A 12 -8.86 11.72 5.69
CA GLY A 12 -10.05 12.54 5.69
C GLY A 12 -9.83 13.71 4.75
N SER A 13 -9.64 13.43 3.49
CA SER A 13 -9.81 14.39 2.40
C SER A 13 -10.42 13.59 1.28
N GLU A 14 -11.72 13.82 1.05
CA GLU A 14 -12.57 13.27 -0.02
C GLU A 14 -11.97 12.04 -0.69
N ALA A 15 -12.34 10.87 -0.18
CA ALA A 15 -11.67 9.63 -0.52
C ALA A 15 -11.95 9.28 -1.99
N GLN A 16 -11.07 9.78 -2.86
CA GLN A 16 -11.15 9.62 -4.30
C GLN A 16 -11.08 8.14 -4.65
N PRO A 17 -11.96 7.63 -5.54
CA PRO A 17 -11.99 6.22 -5.87
C PRO A 17 -10.63 5.76 -6.38
N VAL A 18 -10.12 4.68 -5.80
CA VAL A 18 -8.85 4.07 -6.22
C VAL A 18 -9.08 2.72 -6.87
N VAL A 19 -8.13 2.32 -7.71
CA VAL A 19 -8.14 1.03 -8.41
C VAL A 19 -6.82 0.31 -8.14
N CYS A 20 -6.90 -0.98 -7.86
CA CYS A 20 -5.74 -1.83 -7.70
C CYS A 20 -5.00 -1.92 -9.04
N ALA A 21 -3.73 -1.49 -9.07
CA ALA A 21 -2.90 -1.48 -10.27
C ALA A 21 -2.63 -2.90 -10.83
N ARG A 22 -2.82 -3.95 -10.03
CA ARG A 22 -2.61 -5.35 -10.44
C ARG A 22 -3.86 -6.05 -10.93
N CYS A 23 -4.95 -6.03 -10.15
CA CYS A 23 -6.15 -6.82 -10.44
C CYS A 23 -7.36 -5.97 -10.86
N GLY A 24 -7.27 -4.64 -10.79
CA GLY A 24 -8.38 -3.76 -11.15
C GLY A 24 -9.50 -3.65 -10.12
N ALA A 25 -9.37 -4.26 -8.93
CA ALA A 25 -10.32 -4.09 -7.84
C ALA A 25 -10.51 -2.60 -7.52
N ARG A 26 -11.74 -2.16 -7.28
CA ARG A 26 -12.06 -0.75 -7.03
C ARG A 26 -12.43 -0.53 -5.58
N SER A 27 -11.97 0.58 -5.01
CA SER A 27 -12.43 1.07 -3.72
C SER A 27 -13.01 2.47 -3.93
N PRO A 28 -14.36 2.62 -3.91
CA PRO A 28 -15.02 3.87 -4.25
C PRO A 28 -14.76 4.96 -3.20
N ASP A 29 -14.62 4.57 -1.95
CA ASP A 29 -14.32 5.45 -0.81
C ASP A 29 -12.81 5.59 -0.56
N GLY A 30 -12.01 5.59 -1.62
CA GLY A 30 -10.55 5.67 -1.56
C GLY A 30 -9.85 4.44 -0.98
N ALA A 31 -8.52 4.51 -0.88
CA ALA A 31 -7.70 3.36 -0.49
C ALA A 31 -7.92 3.00 0.99
N PRO A 32 -8.41 1.79 1.30
CA PRO A 32 -8.48 1.31 2.68
C PRO A 32 -7.09 1.23 3.31
N ILE A 33 -6.99 1.33 4.63
CA ILE A 33 -5.71 1.20 5.36
C ILE A 33 -5.02 -0.16 5.14
N THR A 34 -5.79 -1.17 4.71
CA THR A 34 -5.30 -2.52 4.37
C THR A 34 -4.64 -2.59 2.99
N TRP A 35 -4.77 -1.56 2.16
CA TRP A 35 -4.16 -1.49 0.85
C TRP A 35 -2.76 -0.89 0.94
N THR A 36 -1.85 -1.41 0.12
CA THR A 36 -0.49 -0.88 0.04
C THR A 36 -0.42 0.21 -1.00
N CYS A 37 0.30 1.28 -0.68
CA CYS A 37 0.61 2.35 -1.59
C CYS A 37 2.10 2.29 -1.96
N SER A 38 2.39 2.16 -3.25
CA SER A 38 3.74 2.19 -3.78
C SER A 38 3.94 3.42 -4.67
N MET A 39 5.19 3.85 -4.82
CA MET A 39 5.58 4.90 -5.76
C MET A 39 6.44 4.25 -6.84
N GLU A 40 5.95 4.19 -8.07
CA GLU A 40 6.66 3.66 -9.23
C GLU A 40 6.81 4.76 -10.28
N ASN A 41 8.03 5.04 -10.75
CA ASN A 41 8.31 6.11 -11.70
C ASN A 41 7.71 7.48 -11.29
N GLY A 42 7.65 7.77 -9.99
CA GLY A 42 7.06 9.00 -9.45
C GLY A 42 5.52 9.01 -9.43
N SER A 43 4.87 7.94 -9.90
CA SER A 43 3.41 7.76 -9.86
C SER A 43 3.00 6.87 -8.70
N ARG A 44 1.88 7.23 -8.07
CA ARG A 44 1.34 6.52 -6.91
C ARG A 44 0.46 5.36 -7.37
N HIS A 45 0.86 4.13 -7.05
CA HIS A 45 0.13 2.91 -7.37
C HIS A 45 -0.43 2.29 -6.10
N TYR A 46 -1.70 1.89 -6.16
CA TYR A 46 -2.37 1.22 -5.05
C TYR A 46 -2.55 -0.27 -5.35
N PHE A 47 -2.34 -1.10 -4.33
CA PHE A 47 -2.52 -2.55 -4.41
C PHE A 47 -3.47 -3.02 -3.32
N CYS A 48 -4.46 -3.83 -3.68
CA CYS A 48 -5.34 -4.44 -2.69
C CYS A 48 -4.57 -5.41 -1.78
N HIS A 49 -5.14 -5.66 -0.59
CA HIS A 49 -4.58 -6.56 0.43
C HIS A 49 -4.05 -7.89 -0.16
N ASP A 50 -4.85 -8.53 -1.02
CA ASP A 50 -4.48 -9.82 -1.64
C ASP A 50 -3.31 -9.68 -2.62
N CYS A 51 -3.32 -8.66 -3.46
CA CYS A 51 -2.26 -8.39 -4.43
C CYS A 51 -0.94 -8.00 -3.75
N ALA A 52 -1.02 -7.23 -2.67
CA ALA A 52 0.13 -6.85 -1.85
C ALA A 52 0.76 -8.08 -1.19
N ARG A 53 -0.03 -8.94 -0.54
CA ARG A 53 0.46 -10.20 0.06
C ARG A 53 1.06 -11.14 -0.98
N ALA A 54 0.42 -11.27 -2.14
CA ALA A 54 0.94 -12.11 -3.22
C ALA A 54 2.29 -11.60 -3.75
N ASN A 55 2.52 -10.28 -3.76
CA ASN A 55 3.79 -9.69 -4.15
C ASN A 55 4.89 -9.95 -3.13
N ILE A 56 4.60 -9.78 -1.82
CA ILE A 56 5.55 -10.08 -0.74
C ILE A 56 6.03 -11.53 -0.83
N ARG A 57 5.10 -12.49 -1.01
CA ARG A 57 5.44 -13.91 -1.16
C ARG A 57 6.32 -14.21 -2.38
N ALA A 58 6.14 -13.49 -3.48
CA ALA A 58 6.96 -13.67 -4.68
C ALA A 58 8.40 -13.19 -4.49
N ILE A 59 8.63 -12.20 -3.60
CA ILE A 59 9.97 -11.73 -3.24
C ILE A 59 10.61 -12.69 -2.24
N GLU A 60 9.86 -13.13 -1.22
CA GLU A 60 10.34 -14.10 -0.22
C GLU A 60 10.77 -15.43 -0.83
N GLY A 61 10.02 -15.94 -1.83
CA GLY A 61 10.39 -17.19 -2.54
C GLY A 61 11.63 -17.09 -3.42
N ARG A 62 12.18 -15.88 -3.61
CA ARG A 62 13.39 -15.62 -4.38
C ARG A 62 14.58 -15.21 -3.51
N LEU A 63 14.36 -14.89 -2.24
CA LEU A 63 15.45 -14.70 -1.29
C LEU A 63 16.00 -16.09 -0.96
N ASP A 64 17.29 -16.28 -1.23
CA ASP A 64 17.95 -17.54 -0.87
C ASP A 64 17.88 -17.71 0.65
N SER A 65 17.44 -18.90 1.07
CA SER A 65 17.31 -19.26 2.48
C SER A 65 18.65 -19.19 3.23
N SER A 66 19.79 -18.90 2.59
CA SER A 66 21.09 -18.71 3.24
C SER A 66 21.27 -17.33 3.90
N TRP A 67 20.32 -16.40 3.76
CA TRP A 67 20.31 -15.13 4.51
C TRP A 67 19.49 -15.25 5.81
N TRP A 68 19.79 -16.23 6.65
CA TRP A 68 19.48 -16.18 8.08
C TRP A 68 20.76 -16.34 8.89
#